data_AF-A0A1W9RYQ4-F1
#
_entry.id   AF-A0A1W9RYQ4-F1
#
_cell.length_a   1.000
_cell.length_b   1.000
_cell.length_c   1.000
_cell.angle_alpha   90.00
_cell.angle_beta   90.00
_cell.angle_gamma   90.00
#
_symmetry.space_group_name_H-M   'P 1'
#
loop_
_entity.id
_entity.type
_entity.pdbx_description
1 polymer ?
#
loop_
_entity_poly.entity_id
_entity_poly.type
_entity_poly.pdbx_seq_one_letter_code
_entity_poly.pdbx_strand_id
1 'polypeptide(L)'
;MEKIGFTTTIPVEVVLSAGYQPVDLNNVFITSQEREDFIQIARFAGYPRNICEWIKGLFGAVVSSGDIKKVVAVTRGDCSNTQALMETLEARGIDIIPFEFPYNRKPHILREHIIEFANTVGTTLDAAEKKREELLPIRRKLQELDRLTYEEYRVSGGENHLWLVSSSDFNGNPERFSSNLDEFLLEAKDREPVYKRFVLLGYIGVPPIFDDLYDVIEQYGGTVIFNETQRQFAFPYEVDNIVEQYLQYTYPYSVFFRLNDIKKEIKRRHIRGVIHYVQSFCFRQIEDVIIRESLDVPILTLEGGEAFCVDERTKIRIQAFIKMLK
;
A
#
# COMPACT_ATOMS: atom_id res chain seq x y z
N MET A 1 17.52 -17.47 -4.12
CA MET A 1 17.71 -16.19 -3.42
C MET A 1 16.96 -16.29 -2.11
N GLU A 2 17.58 -15.97 -0.97
CA GLU A 2 16.89 -16.01 0.32
C GLU A 2 15.83 -14.89 0.36
N LYS A 3 14.67 -15.16 0.98
CA LYS A 3 13.56 -14.20 1.07
C LYS A 3 13.63 -13.41 2.38
N ILE A 4 13.34 -12.12 2.29
CA ILE A 4 13.05 -11.26 3.43
C ILE A 4 11.62 -10.76 3.29
N GLY A 5 10.75 -11.19 4.20
CA GLY A 5 9.39 -10.66 4.31
C GLY A 5 9.39 -9.27 4.91
N PHE A 6 8.37 -8.46 4.66
CA PHE A 6 8.18 -7.21 5.39
C PHE A 6 6.71 -6.86 5.59
N THR A 7 6.42 -6.13 6.67
CA THR A 7 5.03 -5.88 7.12
C THR A 7 4.34 -4.71 6.41
N THR A 8 5.10 -3.83 5.76
CA THR A 8 4.64 -2.65 5.00
C THR A 8 5.82 -2.09 4.21
N THR A 9 5.61 -1.11 3.34
CA THR A 9 6.69 -0.51 2.54
C THR A 9 7.86 -0.04 3.40
N ILE A 10 9.04 -0.58 3.08
CA ILE A 10 10.36 -0.30 3.68
C ILE A 10 11.33 0.19 2.59
N PRO A 11 12.56 0.62 2.95
CA PRO A 11 13.72 0.73 2.06
C PRO A 11 14.04 -0.56 1.29
N VAL A 12 13.22 -0.93 0.31
CA VAL A 12 13.32 -2.19 -0.45
C VAL A 12 14.64 -2.29 -1.22
N GLU A 13 15.23 -1.15 -1.56
CA GLU A 13 16.56 -1.03 -2.14
C GLU A 13 17.65 -1.65 -1.25
N VAL A 14 17.49 -1.56 0.07
CA VAL A 14 18.40 -2.18 1.04
C VAL A 14 18.34 -3.71 0.91
N VAL A 15 17.14 -4.28 0.86
CA VAL A 15 16.92 -5.74 0.70
C VAL A 15 17.51 -6.23 -0.63
N LEU A 16 17.19 -5.53 -1.73
CA LEU A 16 17.65 -5.88 -3.07
C LEU A 16 19.17 -5.73 -3.23
N SER A 17 19.78 -4.69 -2.66
CA SER A 17 21.23 -4.48 -2.73
C SER A 17 22.03 -5.50 -1.90
N ALA A 18 21.41 -6.05 -0.85
CA ALA A 18 21.96 -7.17 -0.07
C ALA A 18 21.79 -8.54 -0.76
N GLY A 19 21.13 -8.60 -1.93
CA GLY A 19 20.95 -9.84 -2.68
C GLY A 19 19.83 -10.74 -2.15
N TYR A 20 18.90 -10.19 -1.36
CA TYR A 20 17.69 -10.90 -0.93
C TYR A 20 16.52 -10.62 -1.87
N GLN A 21 15.55 -11.54 -1.87
CA GLN A 21 14.26 -11.34 -2.51
C GLN A 21 13.32 -10.62 -1.53
N PRO A 22 12.91 -9.38 -1.80
CA PRO A 22 11.89 -8.71 -1.00
C PRO A 22 10.53 -9.39 -1.21
N VAL A 23 9.76 -9.54 -0.13
CA VAL A 23 8.42 -10.13 -0.16
C VAL A 23 7.49 -9.28 0.70
N ASP A 24 6.57 -8.55 0.07
CA ASP A 24 5.54 -7.82 0.80
C ASP A 24 4.51 -8.81 1.35
N LEU A 25 4.48 -8.96 2.67
CA LEU A 25 3.58 -9.91 3.32
C LEU A 25 2.11 -9.53 3.13
N ASN A 26 1.78 -8.26 2.88
CA ASN A 26 0.42 -7.82 2.58
C ASN A 26 -0.02 -8.37 1.21
N ASN A 27 0.85 -8.28 0.20
CA ASN A 27 0.58 -8.82 -1.13
C ASN A 27 0.44 -10.35 -1.06
N VAL A 28 1.31 -11.04 -0.32
CA VAL A 28 1.21 -12.49 -0.10
C VAL A 28 -0.12 -12.86 0.56
N PHE A 29 -0.53 -12.14 1.60
CA PHE A 29 -1.77 -12.42 2.30
C PHE A 29 -2.99 -12.19 1.40
N ILE A 30 -3.16 -10.98 0.85
CA ILE A 30 -4.44 -10.60 0.23
C ILE A 30 -4.70 -11.33 -1.10
N THR A 31 -3.63 -11.67 -1.84
CA THR A 31 -3.72 -12.36 -3.13
C THR A 31 -3.74 -13.88 -3.01
N SER A 32 -3.54 -14.43 -1.80
CA SER A 32 -3.57 -15.87 -1.58
C SER A 32 -4.98 -16.43 -1.62
N GLN A 33 -5.15 -17.57 -2.29
CA GLN A 33 -6.38 -18.37 -2.18
C GLN A 33 -6.58 -18.95 -0.78
N GLU A 34 -5.50 -19.07 0.00
CA GLU A 34 -5.46 -19.58 1.37
C GLU A 34 -5.55 -18.46 2.43
N ARG A 35 -5.90 -17.23 2.05
CA ARG A 35 -5.92 -16.07 2.97
C ARG A 35 -6.83 -16.26 4.18
N GLU A 36 -7.94 -16.99 4.02
CA GLU A 36 -8.80 -17.38 5.14
C GLU A 36 -8.07 -18.31 6.11
N ASP A 37 -7.32 -19.28 5.60
CA ASP A 37 -6.54 -20.21 6.41
C ASP A 37 -5.43 -19.48 7.17
N PHE A 38 -4.78 -18.48 6.54
CA PHE A 38 -3.79 -17.64 7.23
C PHE A 38 -4.39 -16.93 8.45
N ILE A 39 -5.61 -16.38 8.32
CA ILE A 39 -6.35 -15.80 9.43
C ILE A 39 -6.66 -16.84 10.51
N GLN A 40 -7.10 -18.05 10.12
CA GLN A 40 -7.41 -19.11 11.07
C GLN A 40 -6.16 -19.57 11.83
N ILE A 41 -5.00 -19.65 11.18
CA ILE A 41 -3.73 -19.99 11.83
C ILE A 41 -3.41 -19.02 12.97
N ALA A 42 -3.59 -17.72 12.75
CA ALA A 42 -3.42 -16.72 13.81
C ALA A 42 -4.45 -16.91 14.95
N ARG A 43 -5.71 -17.17 14.61
CA ARG A 43 -6.78 -17.40 15.61
C ARG A 43 -6.51 -18.65 16.45
N PHE A 44 -6.06 -19.75 15.84
CA PHE A 44 -5.64 -20.96 16.55
C PHE A 44 -4.39 -20.74 17.40
N ALA A 45 -3.50 -19.83 16.99
CA ALA A 45 -2.37 -19.38 17.79
C ALA A 45 -2.76 -18.47 18.96
N GLY A 46 -4.04 -18.11 19.11
CA GLY A 46 -4.57 -17.34 20.23
C GLY A 46 -4.78 -15.85 19.95
N TYR A 47 -4.67 -15.39 18.70
CA TYR A 47 -4.98 -14.00 18.37
C TYR A 47 -6.45 -13.68 18.67
N PRO A 48 -6.73 -12.57 19.38
CA PRO A 48 -8.10 -12.25 19.77
C PRO A 48 -8.91 -11.77 18.55
N ARG A 49 -10.24 -11.84 18.66
CA ARG A 49 -11.15 -11.46 17.57
C ARG A 49 -10.99 -10.00 17.16
N ASN A 50 -10.80 -9.11 18.13
CA ASN A 50 -10.68 -7.66 17.98
C ASN A 50 -9.30 -7.17 17.53
N ILE A 51 -8.60 -7.97 16.73
CA ILE A 51 -7.36 -7.57 16.04
C ILE A 51 -7.62 -7.53 14.55
N CYS A 52 -6.99 -6.58 13.88
CA CYS A 52 -7.03 -6.36 12.44
C CYS A 52 -6.72 -7.65 11.66
N GLU A 53 -7.53 -7.97 10.65
CA GLU A 53 -7.35 -9.17 9.83
C GLU A 53 -6.04 -9.15 9.04
N TRP A 54 -5.50 -7.98 8.67
CA TRP A 54 -4.14 -7.89 8.10
C TRP A 54 -3.11 -8.50 9.05
N ILE A 55 -3.09 -8.11 10.32
CA ILE A 55 -2.12 -8.64 11.30
C ILE A 55 -2.22 -10.15 11.45
N LYS A 56 -3.44 -10.71 11.46
CA LYS A 56 -3.67 -12.16 11.49
C LYS A 56 -3.18 -12.82 10.19
N GLY A 57 -3.49 -12.21 9.06
CA GLY A 57 -3.07 -12.65 7.73
C GLY A 57 -1.56 -12.67 7.54
N LEU A 58 -0.86 -11.62 7.96
CA LEU A 58 0.61 -11.54 7.91
C LEU A 58 1.26 -12.65 8.75
N PHE A 59 0.75 -12.86 9.98
CA PHE A 59 1.22 -13.96 10.83
C PHE A 59 1.04 -15.32 10.15
N GLY A 60 -0.16 -15.59 9.64
CA GLY A 60 -0.47 -16.85 8.95
C GLY A 60 0.37 -17.05 7.69
N ALA A 61 0.57 -15.99 6.90
CA ALA A 61 1.38 -16.03 5.68
C ALA A 61 2.84 -16.41 5.97
N VAL A 62 3.46 -15.79 6.99
CA VAL A 62 4.85 -16.10 7.38
C VAL A 62 4.96 -17.53 7.92
N VAL A 63 4.07 -17.91 8.84
CA VAL A 63 4.09 -19.25 9.47
C VAL A 63 3.87 -20.36 8.44
N SER A 64 3.03 -20.12 7.43
CA SER A 64 2.70 -21.12 6.40
C SER A 64 3.72 -21.18 5.27
N SER A 65 4.43 -20.09 4.98
CA SER A 65 5.36 -20.01 3.85
C SER A 65 6.50 -21.04 3.96
N GLY A 66 7.01 -21.27 5.16
CA GLY A 66 8.12 -22.19 5.41
C GLY A 66 9.49 -21.70 4.91
N ASP A 67 9.54 -20.78 3.95
CA ASP A 67 10.75 -20.26 3.30
C ASP A 67 11.09 -18.79 3.66
N ILE A 68 10.19 -18.07 4.32
CA ILE A 68 10.46 -16.76 4.92
C ILE A 68 11.02 -16.99 6.33
N LYS A 69 12.32 -16.72 6.51
CA LYS A 69 13.02 -16.87 7.81
C LYS A 69 13.39 -15.55 8.47
N LYS A 70 13.34 -14.46 7.71
CA LYS A 70 13.63 -13.09 8.15
C LYS A 70 12.47 -12.18 7.79
N VAL A 71 12.05 -11.34 8.72
CA VAL A 71 10.99 -10.34 8.49
C VAL A 71 11.43 -8.97 8.97
N VAL A 72 11.36 -7.97 8.09
CA VAL A 72 11.50 -6.57 8.45
C VAL A 72 10.17 -6.04 8.95
N ALA A 73 10.12 -5.64 10.21
CA ALA A 73 8.90 -5.21 10.86
C ALA A 73 8.93 -3.71 11.17
N VAL A 74 7.97 -2.98 10.63
CA VAL A 74 7.88 -1.53 10.84
C VAL A 74 7.16 -1.24 12.16
N THR A 75 7.94 -0.98 13.21
CA THR A 75 7.45 -0.74 14.59
C THR A 75 6.81 0.64 14.74
N ARG A 76 7.16 1.58 13.86
CA ARG A 76 6.63 2.94 13.88
C ARG A 76 6.36 3.46 12.48
N GLY A 77 5.13 3.95 12.28
CA GLY A 77 4.67 4.55 11.03
C GLY A 77 3.71 3.68 10.22
N ASP A 78 3.24 2.54 10.72
CA ASP A 78 2.27 1.76 9.95
C ASP A 78 1.13 1.20 10.79
N CYS A 79 1.38 0.19 11.63
CA CYS A 79 0.39 -0.44 12.48
C CYS A 79 0.80 -0.35 13.96
N SER A 80 -0.14 -0.03 14.85
CA SER A 80 0.09 -0.03 16.30
C SER A 80 0.28 -1.43 16.89
N ASN A 81 -0.07 -2.48 16.13
CA ASN A 81 0.02 -3.87 16.55
C ASN A 81 1.26 -4.60 16.02
N THR A 82 2.15 -3.93 15.28
CA THR A 82 3.34 -4.57 14.69
C THR A 82 4.25 -5.16 15.76
N GLN A 83 4.41 -4.49 16.90
CA GLN A 83 5.22 -5.03 18.00
C GLN A 83 4.74 -6.41 18.47
N ALA A 84 3.42 -6.57 18.69
CA ALA A 84 2.86 -7.87 19.08
C ALA A 84 3.01 -8.92 17.97
N LEU A 85 2.88 -8.52 16.70
CA LEU A 85 3.16 -9.41 15.57
C LEU A 85 4.62 -9.89 15.55
N MET A 86 5.58 -9.00 15.83
CA MET A 86 7.01 -9.36 15.90
C MET A 86 7.27 -10.41 16.98
N GLU A 87 6.84 -10.15 18.22
CA GLU A 87 7.11 -11.02 19.37
C GLU A 87 6.55 -12.44 19.15
N THR A 88 5.38 -12.54 18.52
CA THR A 88 4.78 -13.86 18.20
C THR A 88 5.48 -14.58 17.04
N LEU A 89 6.03 -13.86 16.05
CA LEU A 89 6.84 -14.44 14.98
C LEU A 89 8.22 -14.87 15.48
N GLU A 90 8.85 -14.10 16.36
CA GLU A 90 10.09 -14.48 17.05
C GLU A 90 9.90 -15.77 17.86
N ALA A 91 8.77 -15.90 18.56
CA ALA A 91 8.41 -17.13 19.27
C ALA A 91 8.25 -18.35 18.33
N ARG A 92 8.10 -18.12 17.02
CA ARG A 92 8.10 -19.16 15.97
C ARG A 92 9.46 -19.32 15.27
N GLY A 93 10.50 -18.68 15.77
CA GLY A 93 11.87 -18.77 15.24
C GLY A 93 12.10 -17.95 13.97
N ILE A 94 11.27 -16.94 13.71
CA ILE A 94 11.51 -15.97 12.65
C ILE A 94 12.47 -14.91 13.16
N ASP A 95 13.50 -14.61 12.39
CA ASP A 95 14.44 -13.53 12.67
C ASP A 95 13.80 -12.18 12.31
N ILE A 96 13.65 -11.29 13.28
CA ILE A 96 12.97 -10.01 13.11
C ILE A 96 13.98 -8.87 13.02
N ILE A 97 13.83 -8.05 11.99
CA ILE A 97 14.62 -6.84 11.76
C ILE A 97 13.68 -5.64 11.98
N PRO A 98 13.76 -4.96 13.13
CA PRO A 98 12.94 -3.77 13.36
C PRO A 98 13.37 -2.62 12.44
N PHE A 99 12.41 -1.85 11.94
CA PHE A 99 12.65 -0.61 11.20
C PHE A 99 11.66 0.47 11.63
N GLU A 100 12.12 1.72 11.75
CA GLU A 100 11.26 2.82 12.18
C GLU A 100 11.30 4.00 11.23
N PHE A 101 10.13 4.56 10.92
CA PHE A 101 10.04 5.90 10.36
C PHE A 101 10.03 6.94 11.50
N PRO A 102 10.91 7.96 11.47
CA PRO A 102 10.96 8.96 12.55
C PRO A 102 9.73 9.86 12.49
N TYR A 103 8.92 9.88 13.56
CA TYR A 103 7.67 10.66 13.62
C TYR A 103 7.84 12.16 13.29
N ASN A 104 8.94 12.76 13.72
CA ASN A 104 9.23 14.18 13.49
C ASN A 104 9.81 14.46 12.09
N ARG A 105 9.91 13.45 11.21
CA ARG A 105 10.41 13.55 9.83
C ARG A 105 11.80 14.17 9.73
N LYS A 106 12.67 13.95 10.73
CA LYS A 106 14.05 14.46 10.71
C LYS A 106 14.92 13.64 9.76
N PRO A 107 15.53 14.24 8.72
CA PRO A 107 16.31 13.52 7.72
C PRO A 107 17.48 12.70 8.29
N HIS A 108 18.24 13.27 9.22
CA HIS A 108 19.37 12.56 9.82
C HIS A 108 18.94 11.31 10.60
N ILE A 109 17.79 11.34 11.27
CA ILE A 109 17.30 10.16 12.02
C ILE A 109 16.90 9.06 11.04
N LEU A 110 16.16 9.39 9.97
CA LEU A 110 15.79 8.41 8.96
C LEU A 110 17.05 7.81 8.29
N ARG A 111 18.04 8.64 8.00
CA ARG A 111 19.31 8.18 7.43
C ARG A 111 20.00 7.15 8.32
N GLU A 112 20.09 7.40 9.63
CA GLU A 112 20.69 6.45 10.56
C GLU A 112 19.91 5.14 10.63
N HIS A 113 18.57 5.17 10.64
CA HIS A 113 17.76 3.94 10.61
C HIS A 113 17.95 3.14 9.31
N ILE A 114 18.11 3.80 8.15
CA ILE A 114 18.42 3.13 6.88
C ILE A 114 19.83 2.51 6.92
N ILE A 115 20.81 3.19 7.52
CA ILE A 115 22.17 2.66 7.68
C ILE A 115 22.18 1.43 8.58
N GLU A 116 21.50 1.49 9.72
CA GLU A 116 21.37 0.36 10.64
C GLU A 116 20.70 -0.84 9.96
N PHE A 117 19.62 -0.58 9.21
CA PHE A 117 18.96 -1.61 8.41
C PHE A 117 19.91 -2.22 7.38
N ALA A 118 20.64 -1.39 6.63
CA ALA A 118 21.62 -1.83 5.65
C ALA A 118 22.73 -2.70 6.27
N ASN A 119 23.31 -2.27 7.39
CA ASN A 119 24.32 -3.04 8.10
C ASN A 119 23.78 -4.39 8.58
N THR A 120 22.54 -4.41 9.09
CA THR A 120 21.88 -5.62 9.61
C THR A 120 21.70 -6.68 8.53
N VAL A 121 21.32 -6.28 7.31
CA VAL A 121 21.18 -7.21 6.18
C VAL A 121 22.48 -7.44 5.40
N GLY A 122 23.58 -6.81 5.80
CA GLY A 122 24.90 -7.00 5.18
C GLY A 122 25.16 -6.20 3.89
N THR A 123 24.55 -5.03 3.75
CA THR A 123 24.80 -4.07 2.64
C THR A 123 25.19 -2.68 3.18
N THR A 124 25.27 -1.67 2.30
CA THR A 124 25.57 -0.28 2.67
C THR A 124 24.52 0.67 2.13
N LEU A 125 24.44 1.87 2.72
CA LEU A 125 23.59 2.95 2.20
C LEU A 125 23.93 3.28 0.74
N ASP A 126 25.22 3.29 0.37
CA ASP A 126 25.66 3.59 -0.99
C ASP A 126 25.23 2.51 -1.99
N ALA A 127 25.23 1.24 -1.59
CA ALA A 127 24.74 0.15 -2.43
C ALA A 127 23.21 0.21 -2.60
N ALA A 128 22.48 0.54 -1.53
CA ALA A 128 21.04 0.79 -1.60
C ALA A 128 20.72 2.01 -2.48
N GLU A 129 21.52 3.07 -2.42
CA GLU A 129 21.38 4.25 -3.26
C GLU A 129 21.54 3.93 -4.75
N LYS A 130 22.57 3.14 -5.12
CA LYS A 130 22.72 2.64 -6.50
C LYS A 130 21.52 1.80 -6.93
N LYS A 131 21.02 0.94 -6.04
CA LYS A 131 19.81 0.16 -6.32
C LYS A 131 18.58 1.05 -6.51
N ARG A 132 18.47 2.17 -5.79
CA ARG A 132 17.42 3.19 -6.02
C ARG A 132 17.48 3.71 -7.44
N GLU A 133 18.67 4.10 -7.91
CA GLU A 133 18.89 4.62 -9.26
C GLU A 133 18.45 3.61 -10.34
N GLU A 134 18.76 2.33 -10.15
CA GLU A 134 18.33 1.24 -11.03
C GLU A 134 16.81 1.06 -11.08
N LEU A 135 16.09 1.38 -9.99
CA LEU A 135 14.63 1.29 -9.91
C LEU A 135 13.89 2.54 -10.41
N LEU A 136 14.59 3.68 -10.59
CA LEU A 136 13.98 4.93 -11.09
C LEU A 136 13.23 4.76 -12.41
N PRO A 137 13.73 4.02 -13.42
CA PRO A 137 12.99 3.79 -14.65
C PRO A 137 11.63 3.11 -14.41
N ILE A 138 11.56 2.12 -13.50
CA ILE A 138 10.30 1.43 -13.17
C ILE A 138 9.31 2.41 -12.51
N ARG A 139 9.80 3.24 -11.59
CA ARG A 139 8.97 4.24 -10.90
C ARG A 139 8.42 5.30 -11.84
N ARG A 140 9.19 5.72 -12.85
CA ARG A 140 8.69 6.61 -13.92
C ARG A 140 7.57 5.95 -14.74
N LYS A 141 7.67 4.64 -15.02
CA LYS A 141 6.58 3.89 -15.68
C LYS A 141 5.32 3.84 -14.81
N LEU A 142 5.45 3.68 -13.49
CA LEU A 142 4.33 3.74 -12.55
C LEU A 142 3.70 5.14 -12.46
N GLN A 143 4.51 6.21 -12.59
CA GLN A 143 3.99 7.57 -12.72
C GLN A 143 3.20 7.76 -14.01
N GLU A 144 3.67 7.18 -15.13
CA GLU A 144 2.93 7.17 -16.39
C GLU A 144 1.61 6.37 -16.28
N LEU A 145 1.64 5.22 -15.61
CA LEU A 145 0.44 4.43 -15.30
C LEU A 145 -0.59 5.26 -14.52
N ASP A 146 -0.16 5.98 -13.47
CA ASP A 146 -1.01 6.88 -12.71
C ASP A 146 -1.56 8.04 -13.58
N ARG A 147 -0.72 8.63 -14.44
CA ARG A 147 -1.15 9.66 -15.40
C ARG A 147 -2.21 9.17 -16.37
N LEU A 148 -2.02 7.98 -16.97
CA LEU A 148 -3.00 7.36 -17.87
C LEU A 148 -4.34 7.06 -17.18
N THR A 149 -4.33 6.88 -15.86
CA THR A 149 -5.54 6.66 -15.05
C THR A 149 -6.39 7.92 -14.96
N TYR A 150 -5.78 9.08 -14.64
CA TYR A 150 -6.55 10.30 -14.33
C TYR A 150 -6.62 11.33 -15.48
N GLU A 151 -5.65 11.37 -16.40
CA GLU A 151 -5.67 12.32 -17.54
C GLU A 151 -6.37 11.74 -18.76
N GLU A 152 -6.06 10.48 -19.07
CA GLU A 152 -6.52 9.82 -20.30
C GLU A 152 -7.64 8.81 -20.06
N TYR A 153 -7.91 8.42 -18.81
CA TYR A 153 -8.96 7.47 -18.42
C TYR A 153 -8.85 6.12 -19.14
N ARG A 154 -7.61 5.66 -19.34
CA ARG A 154 -7.25 4.44 -20.09
C ARG A 154 -6.87 3.25 -19.21
N VAL A 155 -6.58 3.53 -17.95
CA VAL A 155 -6.30 2.53 -16.90
C VAL A 155 -7.40 2.65 -15.87
N SER A 156 -7.99 1.53 -15.46
CA SER A 156 -9.04 1.52 -14.44
C SER A 156 -8.48 1.81 -13.04
N GLY A 157 -9.35 2.21 -12.12
CA GLY A 157 -8.93 2.43 -10.72
C GLY A 157 -8.39 1.17 -10.06
N GLY A 158 -8.95 0.00 -10.41
CA GLY A 158 -8.52 -1.31 -9.90
C GLY A 158 -7.19 -1.78 -10.50
N GLU A 159 -6.97 -1.56 -11.81
CA GLU A 159 -5.67 -1.83 -12.44
C GLU A 159 -4.58 -0.92 -11.86
N ASN A 160 -4.89 0.37 -11.72
CA ASN A 160 -4.01 1.34 -11.08
C ASN A 160 -3.65 0.91 -9.65
N HIS A 161 -4.65 0.55 -8.86
CA HIS A 161 -4.47 0.03 -7.51
C HIS A 161 -3.48 -1.15 -7.49
N LEU A 162 -3.73 -2.18 -8.29
CA LEU A 162 -2.96 -3.43 -8.28
C LEU A 162 -1.49 -3.19 -8.64
N TRP A 163 -1.23 -2.42 -9.71
CA TRP A 163 0.13 -2.10 -10.13
C TRP A 163 0.90 -1.29 -9.09
N LEU A 164 0.23 -0.31 -8.47
CA LEU A 164 0.86 0.54 -7.47
C LEU A 164 1.15 -0.21 -6.17
N VAL A 165 0.24 -1.04 -5.65
CA VAL A 165 0.53 -1.85 -4.45
C VAL A 165 1.61 -2.88 -4.69
N SER A 166 1.62 -3.52 -5.87
CA SER A 166 2.62 -4.53 -6.24
C SER A 166 4.03 -3.94 -6.41
N SER A 167 4.16 -2.61 -6.46
CA SER A 167 5.46 -1.96 -6.56
C SER A 167 6.24 -1.89 -5.24
N SER A 168 5.61 -2.24 -4.10
CA SER A 168 6.28 -2.26 -2.79
C SER A 168 7.43 -3.28 -2.72
N ASP A 169 7.29 -4.44 -3.38
CA ASP A 169 8.34 -5.45 -3.56
C ASP A 169 8.64 -5.76 -5.03
N PHE A 170 8.00 -5.07 -5.97
CA PHE A 170 8.04 -5.36 -7.40
C PHE A 170 7.71 -6.83 -7.71
N ASN A 171 6.77 -7.42 -6.97
CA ASN A 171 6.45 -8.85 -7.04
C ASN A 171 7.69 -9.77 -6.87
N GLY A 172 8.68 -9.30 -6.12
CA GLY A 172 9.94 -9.99 -5.85
C GLY A 172 10.92 -10.06 -7.03
N ASN A 173 10.60 -9.46 -8.18
CA ASN A 173 11.49 -9.44 -9.35
C ASN A 173 11.30 -8.13 -10.16
N PRO A 174 12.14 -7.11 -9.89
CA PRO A 174 12.05 -5.81 -10.56
C PRO A 174 12.13 -5.87 -12.08
N GLU A 175 12.99 -6.73 -12.65
CA GLU A 175 13.16 -6.85 -14.10
C GLU A 175 11.88 -7.37 -14.77
N ARG A 176 11.33 -8.47 -14.24
CA ARG A 176 10.07 -9.05 -14.72
C ARG A 176 8.90 -8.11 -14.52
N PHE A 177 8.82 -7.45 -13.36
CA PHE A 177 7.81 -6.44 -13.08
C PHE A 177 7.86 -5.31 -14.13
N SER A 178 9.06 -4.83 -14.45
CA SER A 178 9.31 -3.79 -15.46
C SER A 178 8.83 -4.22 -16.85
N SER A 179 9.14 -5.44 -17.28
CA SER A 179 8.71 -5.97 -18.59
C SER A 179 7.19 -6.13 -18.67
N ASN A 180 6.56 -6.70 -17.64
CA ASN A 180 5.11 -6.84 -17.60
C ASN A 180 4.41 -5.47 -17.61
N LEU A 181 4.98 -4.48 -16.92
CA LEU A 181 4.47 -3.11 -16.91
C LEU A 181 4.59 -2.45 -18.28
N ASP A 182 5.66 -2.72 -19.03
CA ASP A 182 5.79 -2.23 -20.41
C ASP A 182 4.69 -2.79 -21.31
N GLU A 183 4.45 -4.10 -21.26
CA GLU A 183 3.37 -4.76 -22.01
C GLU A 183 2.00 -4.16 -21.68
N PHE A 184 1.72 -4.00 -20.38
CA PHE A 184 0.47 -3.39 -19.93
C PHE A 184 0.31 -1.95 -20.39
N LEU A 185 1.37 -1.12 -20.29
CA LEU A 185 1.31 0.29 -20.72
C LEU A 185 1.13 0.44 -22.23
N LEU A 186 1.69 -0.48 -23.03
CA LEU A 186 1.46 -0.52 -24.47
C LEU A 186 -0.01 -0.81 -24.76
N GLU A 187 -0.58 -1.85 -24.14
CA GLU A 187 -1.99 -2.19 -24.29
C GLU A 187 -2.90 -1.04 -23.85
N ALA A 188 -2.65 -0.46 -22.67
CA ALA A 188 -3.47 0.60 -22.11
C ALA A 188 -3.52 1.86 -23.00
N LYS A 189 -2.43 2.21 -23.68
CA LYS A 189 -2.37 3.38 -24.58
C LYS A 189 -3.25 3.24 -25.82
N ASP A 190 -3.55 2.02 -26.24
CA ASP A 190 -4.41 1.74 -27.40
C ASP A 190 -5.90 1.62 -27.02
N ARG A 191 -6.24 1.64 -25.72
CA ARG A 191 -7.62 1.56 -25.25
C ARG A 191 -8.38 2.88 -25.46
N GLU A 192 -9.67 2.74 -25.73
CA GLU A 192 -10.61 3.86 -25.72
C GLU A 192 -10.85 4.35 -24.29
N PRO A 193 -10.86 5.68 -24.04
CA PRO A 193 -11.17 6.23 -22.72
C PRO A 193 -12.59 5.85 -22.24
N VAL A 194 -12.70 4.99 -21.22
CA VAL A 194 -14.00 4.42 -20.80
C VAL A 194 -14.75 5.34 -19.84
N TYR A 195 -14.03 6.08 -18.99
CA TYR A 195 -14.61 6.64 -17.75
C TYR A 195 -14.91 8.14 -17.77
N LYS A 196 -14.81 8.81 -18.92
CA LYS A 196 -15.03 10.28 -19.01
C LYS A 196 -16.43 10.72 -18.54
N ARG A 197 -17.40 9.80 -18.48
CA ARG A 197 -18.80 10.06 -18.06
C ARG A 197 -19.07 9.69 -16.59
N PHE A 198 -18.09 9.15 -15.88
CA PHE A 198 -18.26 8.65 -14.51
C PHE A 198 -18.02 9.78 -13.50
N VAL A 199 -18.52 9.59 -12.27
CA VAL A 199 -18.15 10.44 -11.15
C VAL A 199 -16.70 10.16 -10.78
N LEU A 200 -15.85 11.18 -10.84
CA LEU A 200 -14.43 11.07 -10.52
C LEU A 200 -14.23 11.00 -9.00
N LEU A 201 -13.71 9.88 -8.51
CA LEU A 201 -13.53 9.59 -7.10
C LEU A 201 -12.05 9.46 -6.74
N GLY A 202 -11.73 9.81 -5.50
CA GLY A 202 -10.48 9.44 -4.84
C GLY A 202 -10.72 8.29 -3.87
N TYR A 203 -9.75 7.39 -3.76
CA TYR A 203 -9.65 6.38 -2.73
C TYR A 203 -8.52 6.77 -1.78
N ILE A 204 -8.81 6.81 -0.49
CA ILE A 204 -7.82 7.03 0.57
C ILE A 204 -7.95 5.98 1.66
N GLY A 205 -6.84 5.73 2.36
CA GLY A 205 -6.77 4.72 3.42
C GLY A 205 -5.98 3.50 2.99
N VAL A 206 -5.93 2.50 3.87
CA VAL A 206 -5.22 1.25 3.60
C VAL A 206 -5.77 0.56 2.34
N PRO A 207 -4.99 -0.22 1.58
CA PRO A 207 -5.51 -1.09 0.53
C PRO A 207 -6.75 -1.89 0.99
N PRO A 208 -7.80 -2.00 0.15
CA PRO A 208 -9.04 -2.63 0.58
C PRO A 208 -8.84 -4.14 0.75
N ILE A 209 -9.53 -4.73 1.72
CA ILE A 209 -9.61 -6.20 1.82
C ILE A 209 -10.61 -6.80 0.83
N PHE A 210 -11.43 -5.96 0.22
CA PHE A 210 -12.46 -6.35 -0.75
C PHE A 210 -11.86 -6.51 -2.14
N ASP A 211 -12.07 -7.67 -2.76
CA ASP A 211 -11.63 -7.95 -4.13
C ASP A 211 -12.43 -7.14 -5.17
N ASP A 212 -13.73 -6.97 -4.93
CA ASP A 212 -14.70 -6.45 -5.90
C ASP A 212 -15.03 -4.96 -5.70
N LEU A 213 -14.31 -4.24 -4.82
CA LEU A 213 -14.66 -2.85 -4.48
C LEU A 213 -14.62 -1.92 -5.70
N TYR A 214 -13.56 -2.00 -6.52
CA TYR A 214 -13.41 -1.16 -7.70
C TYR A 214 -14.50 -1.47 -8.74
N ASP A 215 -14.81 -2.75 -8.95
CA ASP A 215 -15.87 -3.19 -9.87
C ASP A 215 -17.24 -2.69 -9.43
N VAL A 216 -17.55 -2.78 -8.14
CA VAL A 216 -18.81 -2.27 -7.57
C VAL A 216 -18.93 -0.75 -7.75
N ILE A 217 -17.83 0.00 -7.58
CA ILE A 217 -17.82 1.45 -7.79
C ILE A 217 -18.13 1.77 -9.27
N GLU A 218 -17.47 1.06 -10.20
CA GLU A 218 -17.67 1.23 -11.64
C GLU A 218 -19.08 0.84 -12.09
N GLN A 219 -19.64 -0.24 -11.54
CA GLN A 219 -21.01 -0.68 -11.79
C GLN A 219 -22.05 0.43 -11.52
N TYR A 220 -21.81 1.27 -10.51
CA TYR A 220 -22.70 2.38 -10.16
C TYR A 220 -22.35 3.72 -10.86
N GLY A 221 -21.34 3.71 -11.74
CA GLY A 221 -20.94 4.85 -12.55
C GLY A 221 -20.03 5.86 -11.82
N GLY A 222 -19.26 5.39 -10.85
CA GLY A 222 -18.11 6.10 -10.29
C GLY A 222 -16.82 5.49 -10.79
N THR A 223 -15.72 6.25 -10.82
CA THR A 223 -14.39 5.72 -11.17
C THR A 223 -13.37 6.26 -10.18
N VAL A 224 -12.47 5.41 -9.71
CA VAL A 224 -11.37 5.84 -8.84
C VAL A 224 -10.19 6.25 -9.71
N ILE A 225 -9.85 7.54 -9.70
CA ILE A 225 -8.74 8.10 -10.48
C ILE A 225 -7.56 8.54 -9.60
N PHE A 226 -7.62 8.23 -8.30
CA PHE A 226 -6.59 8.53 -7.34
C PHE A 226 -6.62 7.50 -6.22
N ASN A 227 -5.59 6.67 -6.13
CA ASN A 227 -5.39 5.69 -5.07
C ASN A 227 -4.26 6.18 -4.16
N GLU A 228 -4.60 6.82 -3.04
CA GLU A 228 -3.64 7.62 -2.28
C GLU A 228 -2.49 6.80 -1.68
N THR A 229 -2.77 5.83 -0.82
CA THR A 229 -1.72 5.06 -0.13
C THR A 229 -0.95 4.18 -1.12
N GLN A 230 -1.65 3.60 -2.10
CA GLN A 230 -1.04 2.77 -3.14
C GLN A 230 -0.06 3.58 -3.99
N ARG A 231 -0.45 4.80 -4.40
CA ARG A 231 0.44 5.72 -5.12
C ARG A 231 1.72 6.00 -4.35
N GLN A 232 1.66 6.05 -3.02
CA GLN A 232 2.85 6.26 -2.20
C GLN A 232 3.86 5.11 -2.29
N PHE A 233 3.42 3.87 -2.54
CA PHE A 233 4.32 2.70 -2.66
C PHE A 233 5.16 2.76 -3.95
N ALA A 234 4.66 3.46 -4.98
CA ALA A 234 5.37 3.69 -6.23
C ALA A 234 6.37 4.86 -6.17
N PHE A 235 6.42 5.61 -5.06
CA PHE A 235 7.27 6.80 -4.86
C PHE A 235 7.20 7.77 -6.07
N PRO A 236 6.09 8.50 -6.24
CA PRO A 236 5.76 9.28 -7.44
C PRO A 236 6.50 10.63 -7.47
N TYR A 237 7.70 10.71 -6.89
CA TYR A 237 8.44 11.93 -6.64
C TYR A 237 9.83 11.84 -7.27
N GLU A 238 10.29 12.93 -7.87
CA GLU A 238 11.68 13.10 -8.25
C GLU A 238 12.44 13.67 -7.05
N VAL A 239 13.42 12.91 -6.54
CA VAL A 239 14.17 13.20 -5.32
C VAL A 239 15.62 12.78 -5.49
N ASP A 240 16.52 13.44 -4.75
CA ASP A 240 17.95 13.33 -4.99
C ASP A 240 18.55 12.05 -4.39
N ASN A 241 17.96 11.54 -3.31
CA ASN A 241 18.49 10.38 -2.59
C ASN A 241 17.42 9.53 -1.91
N ILE A 242 17.81 8.33 -1.47
CA ILE A 242 16.94 7.38 -0.76
C ILE A 242 16.33 7.97 0.52
N VAL A 243 17.04 8.84 1.25
CA VAL A 243 16.49 9.44 2.48
C VAL A 243 15.33 10.37 2.13
N GLU A 244 15.49 11.24 1.15
CA GLU A 244 14.43 12.13 0.67
C GLU A 244 13.22 11.37 0.13
N GLN A 245 13.47 10.26 -0.58
CA GLN A 245 12.42 9.38 -1.09
C GLN A 245 11.50 8.89 0.03
N TYR A 246 12.08 8.33 1.09
CA TYR A 246 11.29 7.83 2.23
C TYR A 246 10.80 8.96 3.16
N LEU A 247 11.35 10.18 3.08
CA LEU A 247 10.78 11.36 3.76
C LEU A 247 9.53 11.93 3.05
N GLN A 248 9.44 11.76 1.73
CA GLN A 248 8.27 12.15 0.95
C GLN A 248 7.16 11.11 1.01
N TYR A 249 7.48 9.86 1.37
CA TYR A 249 6.50 8.81 1.66
C TYR A 249 5.54 9.29 2.76
N THR A 250 4.31 9.65 2.39
CA THR A 250 3.42 10.41 3.31
C THR A 250 2.76 9.54 4.37
N TYR A 251 2.49 8.27 4.04
CA TYR A 251 1.72 7.34 4.83
C TYR A 251 2.26 7.09 6.26
N PRO A 252 3.58 6.94 6.50
CA PRO A 252 4.09 6.64 7.83
C PRO A 252 4.21 7.81 8.79
N TYR A 253 3.90 9.02 8.32
CA TYR A 253 4.01 10.22 9.12
C TYR A 253 2.64 10.73 9.57
N SER A 254 2.59 11.96 10.08
CA SER A 254 1.36 12.53 10.60
C SER A 254 0.28 12.62 9.53
N VAL A 255 -0.97 12.39 9.94
CA VAL A 255 -2.14 12.57 9.08
C VAL A 255 -2.18 13.96 8.45
N PHE A 256 -1.66 15.00 9.13
CA PHE A 256 -1.59 16.36 8.58
C PHE A 256 -0.63 16.49 7.40
N PHE A 257 0.51 15.80 7.43
CA PHE A 257 1.42 15.78 6.28
C PHE A 257 0.77 15.04 5.09
N ARG A 258 0.14 13.90 5.36
CA ARG A 258 -0.64 13.11 4.39
C ARG A 258 -1.79 13.91 3.76
N LEU A 259 -2.52 14.68 4.57
CA LEU A 259 -3.63 15.53 4.11
C LEU A 259 -3.18 16.62 3.13
N ASN A 260 -1.95 17.12 3.21
CA ASN A 260 -1.45 18.11 2.26
C ASN A 260 -1.36 17.52 0.84
N ASP A 261 -0.86 16.29 0.69
CA ASP A 261 -0.79 15.58 -0.59
C ASP A 261 -2.20 15.24 -1.10
N ILE A 262 -3.07 14.71 -0.22
CA ILE A 262 -4.48 14.41 -0.56
C ILE A 262 -5.20 15.64 -1.11
N LYS A 263 -5.13 16.78 -0.42
CA LYS A 263 -5.81 18.02 -0.85
C LYS A 263 -5.28 18.52 -2.20
N LYS A 264 -3.97 18.44 -2.41
CA LYS A 264 -3.33 18.81 -3.67
C LYS A 264 -3.85 17.93 -4.83
N GLU A 265 -3.89 16.62 -4.63
CA GLU A 265 -4.31 15.68 -5.68
C GLU A 265 -5.83 15.71 -5.93
N ILE A 266 -6.66 15.92 -4.90
CA ILE A 266 -8.10 16.19 -5.07
C ILE A 266 -8.32 17.37 -6.01
N LYS A 267 -7.60 18.48 -5.78
CA LYS A 267 -7.74 19.70 -6.57
C LYS A 267 -7.21 19.52 -7.99
N ARG A 268 -6.02 18.92 -8.13
CA ARG A 268 -5.38 18.65 -9.43
C ARG A 268 -6.23 17.75 -10.33
N ARG A 269 -6.81 16.70 -9.76
CA ARG A 269 -7.55 15.66 -10.49
C ARG A 269 -9.05 15.92 -10.57
N HIS A 270 -9.52 17.05 -10.04
CA HIS A 270 -10.94 17.43 -10.00
C HIS A 270 -11.84 16.34 -9.37
N ILE A 271 -11.35 15.74 -8.29
CA ILE A 271 -12.06 14.68 -7.56
C ILE A 271 -13.36 15.25 -6.98
N ARG A 272 -14.48 14.59 -7.27
CA ARG A 272 -15.83 15.01 -6.85
C ARG A 272 -16.24 14.47 -5.49
N GLY A 273 -15.66 13.36 -5.07
CA GLY A 273 -15.88 12.75 -3.76
C GLY A 273 -14.80 11.73 -3.43
N VAL A 274 -14.68 11.40 -2.15
CA VAL A 274 -13.65 10.48 -1.65
C VAL A 274 -14.31 9.27 -1.01
N ILE A 275 -13.83 8.09 -1.36
CA ILE A 275 -14.05 6.85 -0.61
C ILE A 275 -12.89 6.73 0.38
N HIS A 276 -13.19 6.82 1.66
CA HIS A 276 -12.21 6.58 2.72
C HIS A 276 -12.39 5.15 3.24
N TYR A 277 -11.46 4.28 2.91
CA TYR A 277 -11.49 2.91 3.41
C TYR A 277 -10.72 2.77 4.71
N VAL A 278 -11.35 2.13 5.69
CA VAL A 278 -10.74 1.75 6.96
C VAL A 278 -10.92 0.26 7.19
N GLN A 279 -9.93 -0.37 7.83
CA GLN A 279 -10.05 -1.74 8.29
C GLN A 279 -10.55 -1.75 9.73
N SER A 280 -11.48 -2.66 10.06
CA SER A 280 -11.87 -2.94 11.45
C SER A 280 -10.65 -3.23 12.31
N PHE A 281 -10.62 -2.61 13.51
CA PHE A 281 -9.52 -2.70 14.47
C PHE A 281 -8.17 -2.12 13.98
N CYS A 282 -8.20 -1.23 12.99
CA CYS A 282 -7.05 -0.41 12.60
C CYS A 282 -7.11 0.95 13.29
N PHE A 283 -6.01 1.42 13.89
CA PHE A 283 -5.99 2.75 14.54
C PHE A 283 -6.27 3.89 13.55
N ARG A 284 -6.01 3.69 12.25
CA ARG A 284 -6.31 4.68 11.19
C ARG A 284 -7.81 4.98 11.09
N GLN A 285 -8.68 4.13 11.64
CA GLN A 285 -10.10 4.43 11.81
C GLN A 285 -10.33 5.68 12.67
N ILE A 286 -9.45 5.96 13.65
CA ILE A 286 -9.52 7.16 14.48
C ILE A 286 -9.20 8.41 13.64
N GLU A 287 -8.34 8.29 12.64
CA GLU A 287 -8.00 9.40 11.73
C GLU A 287 -9.18 9.83 10.85
N ASP A 288 -10.23 9.01 10.71
CA ASP A 288 -11.47 9.37 9.98
C ASP A 288 -12.08 10.67 10.50
N VAL A 289 -12.01 10.91 11.82
CA VAL A 289 -12.50 12.16 12.44
C VAL A 289 -11.79 13.37 11.81
N ILE A 290 -10.46 13.32 11.74
CA ILE A 290 -9.63 14.42 11.22
C ILE A 290 -9.84 14.57 9.71
N ILE A 291 -9.91 13.44 8.98
CA ILE A 291 -10.08 13.42 7.53
C ILE A 291 -11.42 14.07 7.13
N ARG A 292 -12.50 13.74 7.83
CA ARG A 292 -13.85 14.26 7.55
C ARG A 292 -13.98 15.76 7.80
N GLU A 293 -13.26 16.29 8.77
CA GLU A 293 -13.22 17.73 9.05
C GLU A 293 -12.29 18.48 8.09
N SER A 294 -11.35 17.77 7.44
CA SER A 294 -10.26 18.40 6.69
C SER A 294 -10.51 18.53 5.20
N LEU A 295 -11.29 17.66 4.56
CA LEU A 295 -11.48 17.65 3.11
C LEU A 295 -12.73 18.42 2.69
N ASP A 296 -12.60 19.22 1.63
CA ASP A 296 -13.68 20.06 1.09
C ASP A 296 -14.65 19.32 0.15
N VAL A 297 -14.43 18.02 -0.06
CA VAL A 297 -15.26 17.15 -0.92
C VAL A 297 -16.04 16.15 -0.08
N PRO A 298 -17.24 15.70 -0.51
CA PRO A 298 -17.99 14.69 0.21
C PRO A 298 -17.16 13.40 0.40
N ILE A 299 -17.31 12.76 1.56
CA ILE A 299 -16.61 11.53 1.92
C ILE A 299 -17.62 10.42 2.21
N LEU A 300 -17.36 9.23 1.66
CA LEU A 300 -17.98 7.97 2.07
C LEU A 300 -16.95 7.11 2.78
N THR A 301 -17.09 6.94 4.10
CA THR A 301 -16.23 6.03 4.87
C THR A 301 -16.75 4.59 4.76
N LEU A 302 -15.93 3.68 4.25
CA LEU A 302 -16.21 2.25 4.16
C LEU A 302 -15.33 1.49 5.14
N GLU A 303 -15.94 0.57 5.88
CA GLU A 303 -15.22 -0.29 6.80
C GLU A 303 -15.24 -1.72 6.27
N GLY A 304 -14.06 -2.31 6.09
CA GLY A 304 -13.89 -3.73 5.79
C GLY A 304 -13.35 -4.50 6.98
N GLY A 305 -13.42 -5.82 6.93
CA GLY A 305 -13.21 -6.66 8.10
C GLY A 305 -13.12 -8.13 7.74
N GLU A 306 -14.19 -8.86 8.05
CA GLU A 306 -14.22 -10.32 7.99
C GLU A 306 -14.53 -10.90 6.60
N ALA A 307 -15.05 -10.08 5.68
CA ALA A 307 -15.43 -10.50 4.33
C ALA A 307 -14.49 -9.91 3.28
N PHE A 308 -14.22 -10.70 2.24
CA PHE A 308 -13.39 -10.32 1.09
C PHE A 308 -14.20 -9.78 -0.11
N CYS A 309 -15.53 -9.72 0.03
CA CYS A 309 -16.41 -9.10 -0.96
C CYS A 309 -17.22 -7.99 -0.31
N VAL A 310 -17.58 -6.98 -1.10
CA VAL A 310 -18.47 -5.90 -0.65
C VAL A 310 -19.88 -6.46 -0.39
N ASP A 311 -20.38 -6.26 0.82
CA ASP A 311 -21.74 -6.68 1.20
C ASP A 311 -22.84 -5.79 0.57
N GLU A 312 -24.07 -6.29 0.52
CA GLU A 312 -25.19 -5.56 -0.09
C GLU A 312 -25.47 -4.21 0.58
N ARG A 313 -25.25 -4.12 1.90
CA ARG A 313 -25.39 -2.87 2.65
C ARG A 313 -24.39 -1.83 2.15
N THR A 314 -23.14 -2.22 1.92
CA THR A 314 -22.08 -1.36 1.44
C THR A 314 -22.30 -0.99 -0.02
N LYS A 315 -22.76 -1.92 -0.87
CA LYS A 315 -23.17 -1.63 -2.25
C LYS A 315 -24.22 -0.52 -2.32
N ILE A 316 -25.28 -0.60 -1.51
CA ILE A 316 -26.33 0.45 -1.44
C ILE A 316 -25.74 1.81 -1.03
N ARG A 317 -24.79 1.83 -0.08
CA ARG A 317 -24.12 3.08 0.34
C ARG A 317 -23.27 3.69 -0.77
N ILE A 318 -22.49 2.86 -1.48
CA ILE A 318 -21.70 3.29 -2.64
C ILE A 318 -22.62 3.86 -3.73
N GLN A 319 -23.69 3.15 -4.07
CA GLN A 319 -24.67 3.59 -5.07
C GLN A 319 -25.29 4.94 -4.70
N ALA A 320 -25.75 5.09 -3.46
CA ALA A 320 -26.37 6.32 -2.97
C ALA A 320 -25.39 7.50 -3.00
N PHE A 321 -24.14 7.27 -2.60
CA PHE A 321 -23.08 8.28 -2.62
C PHE A 321 -22.76 8.75 -4.03
N ILE A 322 -22.57 7.82 -4.98
CA ILE A 322 -22.31 8.17 -6.39
C ILE A 322 -23.50 8.93 -6.99
N LYS A 323 -24.74 8.54 -6.67
CA LYS A 323 -25.95 9.23 -7.13
C LYS A 323 -26.03 10.66 -6.60
N MET A 324 -25.63 10.91 -5.36
CA MET A 324 -25.59 12.25 -4.75
C MET A 324 -24.56 13.18 -5.43
N LEU A 325 -23.49 12.63 -5.99
CA LEU A 325 -22.41 13.40 -6.62
C LEU A 325 -22.65 13.76 -8.09
N LYS A 326 -23.62 13.11 -8.75
CA LYS A 326 -24.02 13.40 -10.13
C LYS A 326 -24.80 14.71 -10.22
#